data_AF-A0A7W1QKX8-F1
#
_entry.id   AF-A0A7W1QKX8-F1
#
_cell.length_a   1.000
_cell.length_b   1.000
_cell.length_c   1.000
_cell.angle_alpha   90.00
_cell.angle_beta   90.00
_cell.angle_gamma   90.00
#
_symmetry.space_group_name_H-M   'P 1'
#
loop_
_entity.id
_entity.type
_entity.pdbx_description
1 polymer ?
#
loop_
_entity_poly.entity_id
_entity_poly.type
_entity_poly.pdbx_seq_one_letter_code
_entity_poly.pdbx_strand_id
1 'polypeptide(L)'
;MQAVILAAGMGSRLKAVTGGKAKALLEVGGRPLILHQLEALADHGVGPVLVIVGYQADEVKDAIGDRAETLVNDRFDETNSLYSLWLARHWIKGPFILLNCDLFFDPQILNLVLDEPGNVLAYDSTSSGGREQTKVAIKQRRVMDLGKDLPSSSARGESLGLLQFDEEGAKAIIRVADSLVRDAQENAWVIEATRAICSQVPIYGINVAGHAWTEIDFPHDLDVARREVWPVIYRGRWRKQVYWKRTRWVAAAALGFAIATAGWATSTRVGPASLNWGTVPLAGGEMVRVERNGEAQRWWVVTPDSAVTALVSGPTVVEVRLVFPGLIADSLRYVVAITLDGTPRDWRAFTSTRDTTTRLKGAFLGDRDRIVLTLPNGLHELGIALLA
;
A
#
# COMPACT_ATOMS: atom_id res chain seq x y z
N MET A 1 -16.28 8.44 4.33
CA MET A 1 -15.42 9.35 5.12
C MET A 1 -14.35 9.88 4.20
N GLN A 2 -14.06 11.18 4.21
CA GLN A 2 -13.00 11.77 3.37
C GLN A 2 -11.60 11.42 3.91
N ALA A 3 -10.54 11.59 3.11
CA ALA A 3 -9.17 11.58 3.61
C ALA A 3 -8.33 12.71 3.00
N VAL A 4 -7.39 13.22 3.80
CA VAL A 4 -6.38 14.20 3.38
C VAL A 4 -5.00 13.66 3.70
N ILE A 5 -4.13 13.61 2.69
CA ILE A 5 -2.71 13.24 2.84
C ILE A 5 -1.84 14.47 2.64
N LEU A 6 -0.97 14.77 3.61
CA LEU A 6 -0.04 15.89 3.55
C LEU A 6 1.31 15.43 2.95
N ALA A 7 1.54 15.74 1.68
CA ALA A 7 2.65 15.25 0.87
C ALA A 7 3.51 16.35 0.22
N ALA A 8 3.45 17.59 0.74
CA ALA A 8 4.14 18.73 0.13
C ALA A 8 5.64 18.83 0.46
N GLY A 9 6.11 18.12 1.48
CA GLY A 9 7.46 18.28 2.04
C GLY A 9 8.59 17.79 1.14
N MET A 10 9.71 18.51 1.15
CA MET A 10 10.92 18.18 0.37
C MET A 10 11.66 16.92 0.86
N GLY A 11 11.53 16.55 2.14
CA GLY A 11 12.31 15.45 2.72
C GLY A 11 13.82 15.69 2.66
N SER A 12 14.29 16.91 2.96
CA SER A 12 15.69 17.34 2.80
C SER A 12 16.73 16.39 3.45
N ARG A 13 16.38 15.79 4.59
CA ARG A 13 17.18 14.79 5.33
C ARG A 13 17.41 13.49 4.54
N LEU A 14 16.56 13.20 3.56
CA LEU A 14 16.57 11.99 2.73
C LEU A 14 17.19 12.23 1.35
N LYS A 15 17.60 13.45 1.01
CA LYS A 15 18.09 13.83 -0.33
C LYS A 15 19.18 12.90 -0.88
N ALA A 16 20.09 12.45 -0.02
CA ALA A 16 21.19 11.55 -0.39
C ALA A 16 20.70 10.16 -0.83
N VAL A 17 19.61 9.66 -0.25
CA VAL A 17 19.06 8.32 -0.57
C VAL A 17 17.87 8.37 -1.53
N THR A 18 17.21 9.52 -1.66
CA THR A 18 16.10 9.71 -2.61
C THR A 18 16.58 10.06 -4.01
N GLY A 19 17.86 10.42 -4.19
CA GLY A 19 18.35 11.02 -5.43
C GLY A 19 17.66 12.36 -5.72
N GLY A 20 17.19 13.04 -4.68
CA GLY A 20 16.40 14.27 -4.80
C GLY A 20 14.92 14.07 -5.08
N LYS A 21 14.40 12.82 -5.08
CA LYS A 21 12.96 12.55 -5.22
C LYS A 21 12.15 13.01 -4.00
N ALA A 22 10.89 13.41 -4.21
CA ALA A 22 9.92 13.67 -3.15
C ALA A 22 9.74 12.45 -2.23
N LYS A 23 9.53 12.71 -0.92
CA LYS A 23 9.38 11.65 0.08
C LYS A 23 8.22 10.70 -0.25
N ALA A 24 7.12 11.24 -0.78
CA ALA A 24 5.95 10.47 -1.23
C ALA A 24 6.28 9.41 -2.30
N LEU A 25 7.36 9.61 -3.07
CA LEU A 25 7.84 8.71 -4.13
C LEU A 25 8.88 7.70 -3.64
N LEU A 26 9.23 7.71 -2.34
CA LEU A 26 10.12 6.71 -1.79
C LEU A 26 9.50 5.32 -1.89
N GLU A 27 10.29 4.38 -2.39
CA GLU A 27 9.81 3.03 -2.61
C GLU A 27 10.07 2.14 -1.40
N VAL A 28 9.00 1.52 -0.89
CA VAL A 28 9.08 0.42 0.07
C VAL A 28 8.48 -0.81 -0.57
N GLY A 29 9.26 -1.89 -0.58
CA GLY A 29 9.00 -3.06 -1.41
C GLY A 29 9.18 -2.82 -2.92
N GLY A 30 9.15 -1.57 -3.41
CA GLY A 30 9.13 -1.21 -4.84
C GLY A 30 7.96 -0.28 -5.23
N ARG A 31 7.10 0.14 -4.27
CA ARG A 31 5.89 0.96 -4.51
C ARG A 31 6.19 2.28 -3.81
N PRO A 32 5.91 3.40 -4.48
CA PRO A 32 5.85 4.70 -3.82
C PRO A 32 5.05 4.64 -2.51
N LEU A 33 5.56 5.31 -1.49
CA LEU A 33 4.94 5.43 -0.18
C LEU A 33 3.49 5.92 -0.26
N ILE A 34 3.24 6.90 -1.12
CA ILE A 34 1.88 7.42 -1.36
C ILE A 34 0.91 6.35 -1.84
N LEU A 35 1.35 5.38 -2.65
CA LEU A 35 0.48 4.31 -3.14
C LEU A 35 0.12 3.32 -2.02
N HIS A 36 1.02 3.06 -1.07
CA HIS A 36 0.68 2.22 0.09
C HIS A 36 -0.44 2.85 0.93
N GLN A 37 -0.40 4.17 1.12
CA GLN A 37 -1.42 4.90 1.87
C GLN A 37 -2.75 4.95 1.11
N LEU A 38 -2.73 5.23 -0.19
CA LEU A 38 -3.93 5.24 -1.03
C LEU A 38 -4.60 3.86 -1.10
N GLU A 39 -3.81 2.78 -1.23
CA GLU A 39 -4.31 1.42 -1.17
C GLU A 39 -4.90 1.08 0.20
N ALA A 40 -4.24 1.50 1.29
CA ALA A 40 -4.76 1.29 2.64
C ALA A 40 -6.12 2.00 2.82
N LEU A 41 -6.26 3.25 2.40
CA LEU A 41 -7.52 3.98 2.44
C LEU A 41 -8.61 3.29 1.62
N ALA A 42 -8.29 2.89 0.38
CA ALA A 42 -9.22 2.22 -0.53
C ALA A 42 -9.69 0.86 0.02
N ASP A 43 -8.78 0.04 0.56
CA ASP A 43 -9.07 -1.26 1.18
C ASP A 43 -10.06 -1.12 2.36
N HIS A 44 -10.16 0.06 2.98
CA HIS A 44 -11.04 0.36 4.11
C HIS A 44 -12.26 1.20 3.72
N GLY A 45 -12.50 1.41 2.42
CA GLY A 45 -13.64 2.19 1.92
C GLY A 45 -13.58 3.68 2.28
N VAL A 46 -12.39 4.21 2.55
CA VAL A 46 -12.19 5.64 2.84
C VAL A 46 -11.97 6.38 1.53
N GLY A 47 -12.82 7.38 1.27
CA GLY A 47 -12.85 8.14 0.04
C GLY A 47 -14.01 9.15 0.03
N PRO A 48 -13.91 10.24 -0.76
CA PRO A 48 -12.79 10.60 -1.65
C PRO A 48 -11.50 11.00 -0.90
N VAL A 49 -10.38 11.08 -1.62
CA VAL A 49 -9.05 11.40 -1.07
C VAL A 49 -8.48 12.64 -1.74
N LEU A 50 -7.95 13.58 -0.94
CA LEU A 50 -7.16 14.73 -1.39
C LEU A 50 -5.70 14.57 -0.95
N VAL A 51 -4.77 14.73 -1.87
CA VAL A 51 -3.33 14.77 -1.57
C VAL A 51 -2.82 16.19 -1.78
N ILE A 52 -2.27 16.78 -0.73
CA ILE A 52 -1.60 18.09 -0.82
C ILE A 52 -0.16 17.85 -1.24
N VAL A 53 0.16 18.19 -2.49
CA VAL A 53 1.50 18.02 -3.09
C VAL A 53 2.27 19.34 -3.10
N GLY A 54 3.58 19.29 -3.30
CA GLY A 54 4.44 20.48 -3.25
C GLY A 54 5.72 20.23 -4.02
N TYR A 55 6.80 19.89 -3.33
CA TYR A 55 8.05 19.52 -3.97
C TYR A 55 7.85 18.36 -4.97
N GLN A 56 8.27 18.55 -6.23
CA GLN A 56 8.06 17.58 -7.33
C GLN A 56 6.58 17.16 -7.49
N ALA A 57 5.69 18.15 -7.45
CA ALA A 57 4.25 17.92 -7.52
C ALA A 57 3.83 17.09 -8.74
N ASP A 58 4.45 17.30 -9.91
CA ASP A 58 4.03 16.63 -11.14
C ASP A 58 4.39 15.13 -11.11
N GLU A 59 5.58 14.76 -10.65
CA GLU A 59 5.97 13.36 -10.47
C GLU A 59 5.10 12.65 -9.41
N VAL A 60 4.73 13.38 -8.34
CA VAL A 60 3.81 12.84 -7.32
C VAL A 60 2.41 12.65 -7.90
N LYS A 61 1.89 13.61 -8.67
CA LYS A 61 0.59 13.50 -9.37
C LYS A 61 0.59 12.32 -10.34
N ASP A 62 1.65 12.15 -11.13
CA ASP A 62 1.78 11.04 -12.08
C ASP A 62 1.74 9.68 -11.36
N ALA A 63 2.42 9.56 -10.21
CA ALA A 63 2.37 8.34 -9.41
C ALA A 63 0.96 8.07 -8.84
N ILE A 64 0.26 9.12 -8.39
CA ILE A 64 -1.10 9.02 -7.85
C ILE A 64 -2.09 8.60 -8.95
N GLY A 65 -2.03 9.24 -10.13
CA GLY A 65 -2.96 9.03 -11.22
C GLY A 65 -4.39 9.47 -10.86
N ASP A 66 -5.36 8.62 -11.16
CA ASP A 66 -6.79 8.84 -10.90
C ASP A 66 -7.25 8.40 -9.50
N ARG A 67 -6.31 7.96 -8.65
CA ARG A 67 -6.63 7.39 -7.32
C ARG A 67 -6.99 8.43 -6.27
N ALA A 68 -6.62 9.69 -6.47
CA ALA A 68 -6.92 10.79 -5.55
C ALA A 68 -6.92 12.14 -6.28
N GLU A 69 -7.65 13.11 -5.73
CA GLU A 69 -7.51 14.51 -6.11
C GLU A 69 -6.20 15.07 -5.58
N THR A 70 -5.63 16.06 -6.27
CA THR A 70 -4.40 16.72 -5.83
C THR A 70 -4.59 18.23 -5.75
N LEU A 71 -3.96 18.85 -4.74
CA LEU A 71 -3.86 20.30 -4.61
C LEU A 71 -2.41 20.66 -4.36
N VAL A 72 -1.89 21.63 -5.12
CA VAL A 72 -0.49 22.06 -5.01
C VAL A 72 -0.34 23.14 -3.93
N ASN A 73 0.56 22.91 -2.99
CA ASN A 73 1.12 23.94 -2.13
C ASN A 73 2.32 24.57 -2.83
N ASP A 74 2.12 25.68 -3.54
CA ASP A 74 3.20 26.39 -4.23
C ASP A 74 4.22 27.05 -3.29
N ARG A 75 3.91 27.12 -1.99
CA ARG A 75 4.77 27.68 -0.93
C ARG A 75 5.38 26.57 -0.06
N PHE A 76 5.59 25.38 -0.61
CA PHE A 76 6.04 24.20 0.16
C PHE A 76 7.42 24.39 0.81
N ASP A 77 8.22 25.34 0.34
CA ASP A 77 9.57 25.69 0.83
C ASP A 77 9.55 26.81 1.89
N GLU A 78 8.45 27.56 1.99
CA GLU A 78 8.23 28.62 3.00
C GLU A 78 7.32 28.17 4.15
N THR A 79 6.53 27.12 3.94
CA THR A 79 5.45 26.68 4.84
C THR A 79 5.67 25.26 5.33
N ASN A 80 4.75 24.75 6.16
CA ASN A 80 4.83 23.40 6.68
C ASN A 80 3.45 22.69 6.69
N SER A 81 3.35 21.54 7.35
CA SER A 81 2.16 20.67 7.26
C SER A 81 0.86 21.33 7.74
N LEU A 82 0.92 22.34 8.62
CA LEU A 82 -0.26 23.13 8.98
C LEU A 82 -0.85 23.85 7.77
N TYR A 83 -0.03 24.55 6.99
CA TYR A 83 -0.49 25.28 5.80
C TYR A 83 -1.06 24.33 4.75
N SER A 84 -0.47 23.14 4.61
CA SER A 84 -1.01 22.10 3.74
C SER A 84 -2.42 21.67 4.17
N LEU A 85 -2.67 21.46 5.48
CA LEU A 85 -4.03 21.22 5.99
C LEU A 85 -4.96 22.41 5.73
N TRP A 86 -4.46 23.64 5.94
CA TRP A 86 -5.23 24.86 5.69
C TRP A 86 -5.68 25.01 4.24
N LEU A 87 -4.85 24.61 3.26
CA LEU A 87 -5.25 24.58 1.85
C LEU A 87 -6.42 23.62 1.60
N ALA A 88 -6.50 22.51 2.33
CA ALA A 88 -7.59 21.54 2.21
C ALA A 88 -8.94 22.00 2.80
N ARG A 89 -8.97 23.11 3.56
CA ARG A 89 -10.13 23.51 4.39
C ARG A 89 -11.46 23.61 3.64
N HIS A 90 -11.44 24.01 2.37
CA HIS A 90 -12.65 24.14 1.56
C HIS A 90 -13.08 22.82 0.92
N TRP A 91 -12.17 21.86 0.79
CA TRP A 91 -12.45 20.53 0.26
C TRP A 91 -13.00 19.59 1.35
N ILE A 92 -12.58 19.77 2.60
CA ILE A 92 -13.11 19.03 3.74
C ILE A 92 -14.55 19.49 4.04
N LYS A 93 -15.52 18.58 3.88
CA LYS A 93 -16.95 18.85 4.05
C LYS A 93 -17.59 18.11 5.24
N GLY A 94 -16.84 17.25 5.91
CA GLY A 94 -17.35 16.45 7.04
C GLY A 94 -16.24 15.63 7.70
N PRO A 95 -16.60 14.49 8.33
CA PRO A 95 -15.63 13.60 8.95
C PRO A 95 -14.54 13.16 7.97
N PHE A 96 -13.29 13.20 8.42
CA PHE A 96 -12.13 12.88 7.58
C PHE A 96 -10.97 12.23 8.34
N ILE A 97 -10.15 11.49 7.59
CA ILE A 97 -8.85 10.99 8.02
C ILE A 97 -7.76 11.98 7.60
N LEU A 98 -6.83 12.27 8.50
CA LEU A 98 -5.62 13.03 8.23
C LEU A 98 -4.39 12.10 8.31
N LEU A 99 -3.54 12.15 7.29
CA LEU A 99 -2.32 11.37 7.19
C LEU A 99 -1.13 12.26 6.81
N ASN A 100 -0.01 12.12 7.52
CA ASN A 100 1.27 12.57 6.99
C ASN A 100 1.78 11.57 5.94
N CYS A 101 2.38 12.05 4.84
CA CYS A 101 2.83 11.16 3.77
C CYS A 101 4.02 10.27 4.14
N ASP A 102 4.72 10.57 5.23
CA ASP A 102 5.92 9.86 5.69
C ASP A 102 5.65 8.64 6.55
N LEU A 103 4.39 8.44 6.94
CA LEU A 103 3.96 7.28 7.68
C LEU A 103 3.84 6.06 6.75
N PHE A 104 4.64 5.04 7.02
CA PHE A 104 4.49 3.70 6.46
C PHE A 104 3.95 2.74 7.52
N PHE A 105 2.79 2.11 7.29
CA PHE A 105 2.06 1.41 8.36
C PHE A 105 1.28 0.18 7.88
N ASP A 106 1.08 -0.80 8.79
CA ASP A 106 0.17 -1.93 8.58
C ASP A 106 -1.25 -1.40 8.42
N PRO A 107 -1.96 -1.64 7.31
CA PRO A 107 -3.34 -1.19 7.11
C PRO A 107 -4.30 -1.61 8.23
N GLN A 108 -3.98 -2.64 9.03
CA GLN A 108 -4.74 -2.98 10.23
C GLN A 108 -4.85 -1.84 11.24
N ILE A 109 -3.85 -0.96 11.32
CA ILE A 109 -3.90 0.24 12.16
C ILE A 109 -5.06 1.14 11.74
N LEU A 110 -5.36 1.23 10.43
CA LEU A 110 -6.50 2.02 9.96
C LEU A 110 -7.84 1.43 10.41
N ASN A 111 -7.99 0.09 10.47
CA ASN A 111 -9.19 -0.51 11.08
C ASN A 111 -9.34 -0.08 12.55
N LEU A 112 -8.26 -0.14 13.34
CA LEU A 112 -8.32 0.24 14.76
C LEU A 112 -8.75 1.70 14.95
N VAL A 113 -8.33 2.58 14.04
CA VAL A 113 -8.73 4.00 14.05
C VAL A 113 -10.20 4.14 13.65
N LEU A 114 -10.63 3.48 12.57
CA LEU A 114 -11.99 3.58 12.03
C LEU A 114 -13.05 2.91 12.91
N ASP A 115 -12.68 1.89 13.67
CA ASP A 115 -13.57 1.19 14.61
C ASP A 115 -13.91 2.06 15.84
N GLU A 116 -13.08 3.06 16.15
CA GLU A 116 -13.34 3.98 17.25
C GLU A 116 -14.16 5.20 16.74
N PRO A 117 -15.31 5.50 17.36
CA PRO A 117 -16.11 6.66 16.97
C PRO A 117 -15.46 7.96 17.46
N GLY A 118 -15.78 9.06 16.77
CA GLY A 118 -15.36 10.40 17.18
C GLY A 118 -13.96 10.77 16.68
N ASN A 119 -13.27 11.62 17.44
CA ASN A 119 -11.91 12.07 17.11
C ASN A 119 -10.87 11.13 17.69
N VAL A 120 -9.98 10.64 16.84
CA VAL A 120 -9.04 9.56 17.17
C VAL A 120 -7.63 9.95 16.74
N LEU A 121 -6.64 9.59 17.56
CA LEU A 121 -5.23 9.69 17.25
C LEU A 121 -4.57 8.34 17.45
N ALA A 122 -3.91 7.82 16.40
CA ALA A 122 -3.10 6.63 16.52
C ALA A 122 -1.76 6.97 17.19
N TYR A 123 -1.40 6.20 18.22
CA TYR A 123 -0.11 6.34 18.89
C TYR A 123 0.49 4.97 19.25
N ASP A 124 1.81 4.88 19.33
CA ASP A 124 2.51 3.68 19.79
C ASP A 124 3.07 3.90 21.19
N SER A 125 2.58 3.15 22.18
CA SER A 125 3.08 3.24 23.56
C SER A 125 4.50 2.73 23.78
N THR A 126 5.04 1.97 22.82
CA THR A 126 6.39 1.38 22.89
C THR A 126 7.44 2.28 22.24
N SER A 127 7.01 3.29 21.48
CA SER A 127 7.89 4.29 20.87
C SER A 127 7.72 5.64 21.58
N SER A 128 8.76 6.13 22.24
CA SER A 128 8.76 7.48 22.88
C SER A 128 10.15 7.99 23.27
N GLY A 129 11.22 7.28 22.89
CA GLY A 129 12.58 7.58 23.32
C GLY A 129 13.32 8.61 22.46
N GLY A 130 12.83 8.88 21.24
CA GLY A 130 13.51 9.75 20.29
C GLY A 130 13.20 11.23 20.51
N ARG A 131 14.19 12.10 20.27
CA ARG A 131 14.02 13.57 20.36
C ARG A 131 13.12 14.13 19.27
N GLU A 132 13.19 13.58 18.06
CA GLU A 132 12.40 14.07 16.91
C GLU A 132 10.94 13.60 16.95
N GLN A 133 10.64 12.60 17.77
CA GLN A 133 9.35 11.94 17.88
C GLN A 133 8.30 12.89 18.46
N THR A 134 7.11 12.85 17.87
CA THR A 134 5.94 13.58 18.39
C THR A 134 5.35 12.80 19.56
N LYS A 135 5.67 13.20 20.79
CA LYS A 135 5.23 12.48 21.99
C LYS A 135 3.79 12.82 22.34
N VAL A 136 3.08 11.88 22.95
CA VAL A 136 1.66 12.03 23.33
C VAL A 136 1.48 11.81 24.83
N ALA A 137 0.76 12.70 25.51
CA ALA A 137 0.30 12.54 26.89
C ALA A 137 -1.14 12.02 26.89
N ILE A 138 -1.40 10.93 27.61
CA ILE A 138 -2.72 10.27 27.65
C ILE A 138 -3.20 10.06 29.08
N LYS A 139 -4.48 10.35 29.32
CA LYS A 139 -5.20 10.05 30.58
C LYS A 139 -6.55 9.43 30.26
N GLN A 140 -6.81 8.22 30.77
CA GLN A 140 -8.09 7.50 30.55
C GLN A 140 -8.49 7.45 29.06
N ARG A 141 -7.53 7.09 28.19
CA ARG A 141 -7.63 7.08 26.71
C ARG A 141 -7.74 8.45 26.03
N ARG A 142 -7.96 9.55 26.76
CA ARG A 142 -7.99 10.89 26.17
C ARG A 142 -6.57 11.43 25.97
N VAL A 143 -6.31 11.99 24.80
CA VAL A 143 -5.10 12.78 24.52
C VAL A 143 -5.23 14.11 25.26
N MET A 144 -4.32 14.35 26.19
CA MET A 144 -4.30 15.54 27.02
C MET A 144 -3.40 16.63 26.45
N ASP A 145 -2.30 16.22 25.84
CA ASP A 145 -1.29 17.06 25.21
C ASP A 145 -0.45 16.19 24.26
N LEU A 146 0.23 16.80 23.31
CA LEU A 146 1.12 16.12 22.37
C LEU A 146 2.07 17.12 21.71
N GLY A 147 3.32 16.72 21.49
CA GLY A 147 4.31 17.54 20.80
C GLY A 147 5.73 17.04 21.03
N LYS A 148 6.69 17.63 20.33
CA LYS A 148 8.11 17.24 20.40
C LYS A 148 8.76 17.68 21.71
N ASP A 149 8.29 18.80 22.25
CA ASP A 149 8.73 19.45 23.49
C ASP A 149 8.11 18.84 24.76
N LEU A 150 7.19 17.87 24.63
CA LEU A 150 6.56 17.21 25.77
C LEU A 150 7.63 16.48 26.63
N PRO A 151 7.62 16.66 27.96
CA PRO A 151 8.55 15.96 28.86
C PRO A 151 8.37 14.44 28.79
N SER A 152 9.48 13.69 28.77
CA SER A 152 9.45 12.22 28.74
C SER A 152 8.70 11.60 29.93
N SER A 153 8.64 12.27 31.08
CA SER A 153 7.88 11.81 32.26
C SER A 153 6.37 11.86 32.05
N SER A 154 5.89 12.69 31.13
CA SER A 154 4.47 12.85 30.78
C SER A 154 4.09 12.08 29.51
N ALA A 155 5.08 11.76 28.68
CA ALA A 155 4.91 10.99 27.45
C ALA A 155 4.43 9.55 27.73
N ARG A 156 3.48 9.10 26.93
CA ARG A 156 2.89 7.75 26.96
C ARG A 156 3.07 6.98 25.65
N GLY A 157 3.71 7.61 24.66
CA GLY A 157 3.98 7.05 23.35
C GLY A 157 4.23 8.14 22.31
N GLU A 158 4.30 7.71 21.05
CA GLU A 158 4.57 8.53 19.87
C GLU A 158 3.34 8.56 18.97
N SER A 159 2.97 9.74 18.46
CA SER A 159 1.91 9.89 17.46
C SER A 159 2.42 9.43 16.10
N LEU A 160 1.58 8.69 15.37
CA LEU A 160 1.90 8.22 14.01
C LEU A 160 1.66 9.28 12.92
N GLY A 161 1.07 10.43 13.25
CA GLY A 161 0.55 11.33 12.21
C GLY A 161 -0.64 10.77 11.42
N LEU A 162 -1.37 9.81 12.01
CA LEU A 162 -2.66 9.29 11.54
C LEU A 162 -3.77 9.68 12.53
N LEU A 163 -4.73 10.46 12.05
CA LEU A 163 -5.83 10.98 12.86
C LEU A 163 -7.17 10.79 12.14
N GLN A 164 -8.23 10.60 12.93
CA GLN A 164 -9.62 10.67 12.48
C GLN A 164 -10.29 11.84 13.16
N PHE A 165 -11.11 12.57 12.40
CA PHE A 165 -11.97 13.60 12.92
C PHE A 165 -13.43 13.30 12.60
N ASP A 166 -14.28 13.43 13.61
CA ASP A 166 -15.72 13.55 13.41
C ASP A 166 -16.07 14.95 12.89
N GLU A 167 -17.37 15.24 12.76
CA GLU A 167 -17.81 16.52 12.21
C GLU A 167 -17.38 17.73 13.07
N GLU A 168 -17.43 17.59 14.40
CA GLU A 168 -17.08 18.68 15.32
C GLU A 168 -15.57 18.88 15.41
N GLY A 169 -14.79 17.79 15.44
CA GLY A 169 -13.34 17.85 15.37
C GLY A 169 -12.84 18.38 14.04
N ALA A 170 -13.49 18.04 12.92
CA ALA A 170 -13.14 18.57 11.61
C ALA A 170 -13.33 20.08 11.54
N LYS A 171 -14.46 20.60 12.06
CA LYS A 171 -14.67 22.05 12.19
C LYS A 171 -13.65 22.67 13.13
N ALA A 172 -13.32 22.04 14.25
CA ALA A 172 -12.36 22.56 15.23
C ALA A 172 -10.95 22.68 14.66
N ILE A 173 -10.42 21.62 14.02
CA ILE A 173 -9.08 21.63 13.45
C ILE A 173 -8.96 22.64 12.31
N ILE A 174 -10.00 22.77 11.47
CA ILE A 174 -10.02 23.77 10.40
C ILE A 174 -10.03 25.18 10.98
N ARG A 175 -10.86 25.48 11.99
CA ARG A 175 -10.89 26.80 12.65
C ARG A 175 -9.54 27.16 13.27
N VAL A 176 -8.89 26.21 13.94
CA VAL A 176 -7.57 26.42 14.54
C VAL A 176 -6.53 26.66 13.45
N ALA A 177 -6.52 25.86 12.38
CA ALA A 177 -5.62 26.07 11.25
C ALA A 177 -5.83 27.46 10.61
N ASP A 178 -7.08 27.89 10.45
CA ASP A 178 -7.45 29.21 9.93
C ASP A 178 -6.91 30.34 10.84
N SER A 179 -7.01 30.18 12.16
CA SER A 179 -6.48 31.15 13.13
C SER A 179 -4.95 31.24 13.05
N LEU A 180 -4.27 30.10 13.13
CA LEU A 180 -2.81 30.04 13.12
C LEU A 180 -2.23 30.63 11.83
N VAL A 181 -2.86 30.38 10.68
CA VAL A 181 -2.44 31.00 9.40
C VAL A 181 -2.68 32.52 9.39
N ARG A 182 -3.80 33.01 9.94
CA ARG A 182 -4.03 34.47 10.07
C ARG A 182 -3.02 35.15 10.99
N ASP A 183 -2.52 34.42 11.98
CA ASP A 183 -1.50 34.87 12.92
C ASP A 183 -0.06 34.69 12.38
N ALA A 184 0.09 34.49 11.07
CA ALA A 184 1.38 34.31 10.38
C ALA A 184 2.21 33.12 10.89
N GLN A 185 1.55 32.03 11.29
CA GLN A 185 2.18 30.78 11.72
C GLN A 185 2.08 29.69 10.64
N GLU A 186 2.15 30.04 9.35
CA GLU A 186 2.03 29.07 8.25
C GLU A 186 3.16 28.02 8.21
N ASN A 187 4.27 28.30 8.89
CA ASN A 187 5.41 27.40 9.05
C ASN A 187 5.24 26.40 10.22
N ALA A 188 4.15 26.48 10.98
CA ALA A 188 3.88 25.54 12.07
C ALA A 188 3.55 24.13 11.54
N TRP A 189 3.80 23.14 12.38
CA TRP A 189 3.44 21.75 12.10
C TRP A 189 1.96 21.54 12.39
N VAL A 190 1.30 20.67 11.62
CA VAL A 190 -0.11 20.32 11.83
C VAL A 190 -0.40 19.81 13.25
N ILE A 191 0.62 19.25 13.92
CA ILE A 191 0.52 18.80 15.30
C ILE A 191 0.20 19.93 16.28
N GLU A 192 0.64 21.17 16.01
CA GLU A 192 0.34 22.31 16.87
C GLU A 192 -1.16 22.65 16.82
N ALA A 193 -1.79 22.50 15.64
CA ALA A 193 -3.23 22.62 15.53
C ALA A 193 -3.94 21.46 16.27
N THR A 194 -3.44 20.24 16.14
CA THR A 194 -3.97 19.07 16.89
C THR A 194 -3.88 19.29 18.40
N ARG A 195 -2.75 19.80 18.90
CA ARG A 195 -2.53 20.14 20.31
C ARG A 195 -3.52 21.18 20.79
N ALA A 196 -3.73 22.25 20.03
CA ALA A 196 -4.66 23.31 20.40
C ALA A 196 -6.11 22.80 20.53
N ILE A 197 -6.54 21.85 19.69
CA ILE A 197 -7.91 21.31 19.75
C ILE A 197 -8.13 20.27 20.85
N CYS A 198 -7.09 19.68 21.46
CA CYS A 198 -7.25 18.71 22.57
C CYS A 198 -8.04 19.29 23.76
N SER A 199 -7.98 20.61 23.94
CA SER A 199 -8.74 21.35 24.95
C SER A 199 -10.19 21.67 24.53
N GLN A 200 -10.50 21.65 23.23
CA GLN A 200 -11.77 22.05 22.65
C GLN A 200 -12.70 20.86 22.41
N VAL A 201 -12.15 19.75 21.90
CA VAL A 201 -12.88 18.52 21.61
C VAL A 201 -12.15 17.31 22.20
N PRO A 202 -12.85 16.26 22.65
CA PRO A 202 -12.19 15.02 23.06
C PRO A 202 -11.50 14.36 21.86
N ILE A 203 -10.21 14.07 22.01
CA ILE A 203 -9.45 13.20 21.10
C ILE A 203 -9.06 11.95 21.87
N TYR A 204 -9.39 10.78 21.34
CA TYR A 204 -9.09 9.49 21.95
C TYR A 204 -7.84 8.89 21.31
N GLY A 205 -6.88 8.50 22.15
CA GLY A 205 -5.68 7.78 21.73
C GLY A 205 -5.98 6.30 21.55
N ILE A 206 -5.69 5.77 20.36
CA ILE A 206 -5.68 4.33 20.09
C ILE A 206 -4.24 3.85 20.05
N ASN A 207 -3.92 2.94 20.96
CA ASN A 207 -2.60 2.36 21.06
C ASN A 207 -2.41 1.29 19.99
N VAL A 208 -1.43 1.48 19.11
CA VAL A 208 -1.12 0.55 18.00
C VAL A 208 0.06 -0.35 18.30
N ALA A 209 0.58 -0.34 19.52
CA ALA A 209 1.71 -1.18 19.92
C ALA A 209 1.51 -2.65 19.49
N GLY A 210 2.51 -3.20 18.82
CA GLY A 210 2.47 -4.55 18.24
C GLY A 210 2.05 -4.61 16.76
N HIS A 211 1.59 -3.50 16.18
CA HIS A 211 1.45 -3.36 14.73
C HIS A 211 2.73 -2.81 14.10
N ALA A 212 3.01 -3.21 12.87
CA ALA A 212 4.20 -2.76 12.14
C ALA A 212 3.98 -1.39 11.52
N TRP A 213 4.83 -0.42 11.83
CA TRP A 213 4.84 0.91 11.23
C TRP A 213 6.21 1.59 11.40
N THR A 214 6.44 2.69 10.67
CA THR A 214 7.58 3.60 10.85
C THR A 214 7.31 4.94 10.17
N GLU A 215 7.85 6.04 10.71
CA GLU A 215 7.96 7.33 10.04
C GLU A 215 9.28 7.40 9.27
N ILE A 216 9.24 7.68 7.97
CA ILE A 216 10.45 7.72 7.14
C ILE A 216 11.00 9.14 7.12
N ASP A 217 11.82 9.51 8.11
CA ASP A 217 12.41 10.84 8.23
C ASP A 217 13.90 10.91 7.86
N PHE A 218 14.60 9.80 8.05
CA PHE A 218 16.03 9.65 7.84
C PHE A 218 16.33 8.42 6.98
N PRO A 219 17.52 8.35 6.36
CA PRO A 219 17.92 7.19 5.56
C PRO A 219 17.78 5.83 6.26
N HIS A 220 18.02 5.79 7.57
CA HIS A 220 17.89 4.55 8.35
C HIS A 220 16.43 4.11 8.51
N ASP A 221 15.48 5.05 8.61
CA ASP A 221 14.05 4.73 8.68
C ASP A 221 13.58 4.06 7.38
N LEU A 222 14.12 4.47 6.23
CA LEU A 222 13.84 3.82 4.96
C LEU A 222 14.38 2.37 4.93
N ASP A 223 15.52 2.12 5.56
CA ASP A 223 16.05 0.76 5.71
C ASP A 223 15.16 -0.08 6.62
N VAL A 224 14.74 0.47 7.77
CA VAL A 224 13.78 -0.15 8.70
C VAL A 224 12.46 -0.45 7.99
N ALA A 225 11.93 0.50 7.22
CA ALA A 225 10.70 0.33 6.44
C ALA A 225 10.80 -0.87 5.48
N ARG A 226 11.94 -1.01 4.79
CA ARG A 226 12.17 -2.06 3.79
C ARG A 226 12.49 -3.43 4.39
N ARG A 227 13.28 -3.46 5.46
CA ARG A 227 13.85 -4.70 6.02
C ARG A 227 13.06 -5.26 7.19
N GLU A 228 12.38 -4.42 7.95
CA GLU A 228 11.71 -4.82 9.19
C GLU A 228 10.20 -4.68 9.07
N VAL A 229 9.70 -3.50 8.70
CA VAL A 229 8.27 -3.19 8.69
C VAL A 229 7.56 -3.87 7.51
N TRP A 230 8.02 -3.66 6.29
CA TRP A 230 7.37 -4.21 5.08
C TRP A 230 7.25 -5.74 5.10
N PRO A 231 8.26 -6.53 5.49
CA PRO A 231 8.12 -7.98 5.58
C PRO A 231 7.06 -8.44 6.58
N VAL A 232 6.75 -7.67 7.63
CA VAL A 232 5.66 -7.98 8.57
C VAL A 232 4.31 -7.66 7.93
N ILE A 233 4.13 -6.45 7.39
CA ILE A 233 2.89 -6.03 6.71
C ILE A 233 2.54 -6.99 5.57
N TYR A 234 3.53 -7.28 4.72
CA TYR A 234 3.37 -8.17 3.58
C TYR A 234 2.93 -9.58 4.02
N ARG A 235 3.60 -10.16 5.03
CA ARG A 235 3.20 -11.47 5.59
C ARG A 235 1.78 -11.45 6.16
N GLY A 236 1.39 -10.37 6.83
CA GLY A 236 0.04 -10.18 7.39
C GLY A 236 -1.04 -10.15 6.31
N ARG A 237 -0.90 -9.28 5.30
CA ARG A 237 -1.82 -9.19 4.14
C ARG A 237 -1.98 -10.53 3.44
N TRP A 238 -0.88 -11.26 3.25
CA TRP A 238 -0.90 -12.55 2.56
C TRP A 238 -1.59 -13.67 3.35
N ARG A 239 -1.36 -13.73 4.67
CA ARG A 239 -2.10 -14.65 5.55
C ARG A 239 -3.61 -14.42 5.45
N LYS A 240 -4.04 -13.15 5.44
CA LYS A 240 -5.46 -12.78 5.29
C LYS A 240 -6.00 -13.15 3.90
N GLN A 241 -5.29 -12.87 2.81
CA GLN A 241 -5.73 -13.27 1.46
C GLN A 241 -5.82 -14.80 1.31
N VAL A 242 -4.86 -15.56 1.84
CA VAL A 242 -4.90 -17.04 1.81
C VAL A 242 -6.08 -17.58 2.62
N TYR A 243 -6.31 -17.02 3.81
CA TYR A 243 -7.46 -17.38 4.65
C TYR A 243 -8.78 -17.04 3.96
N TRP A 244 -8.95 -15.81 3.47
CA TRP A 244 -10.14 -15.37 2.73
C TRP A 244 -10.42 -16.19 1.47
N LYS A 245 -9.38 -16.55 0.69
CA LYS A 245 -9.55 -17.46 -0.46
C LYS A 245 -10.03 -18.85 0.00
N ARG A 246 -9.48 -19.44 1.07
CA ARG A 246 -9.94 -20.73 1.62
C ARG A 246 -11.39 -20.68 2.13
N THR A 247 -11.76 -19.65 2.89
CA THR A 247 -13.12 -19.53 3.44
C THR A 247 -14.16 -19.26 2.35
N ARG A 248 -13.80 -18.52 1.28
CA ARG A 248 -14.65 -18.37 0.09
C ARG A 248 -14.90 -19.68 -0.64
N TRP A 249 -13.93 -20.61 -0.70
CA TRP A 249 -14.18 -21.93 -1.29
C TRP A 249 -15.09 -22.80 -0.42
N VAL A 250 -15.03 -22.70 0.90
CA VAL A 250 -15.95 -23.41 1.80
C VAL A 250 -17.36 -22.82 1.72
N ALA A 251 -17.50 -21.49 1.69
CA ALA A 251 -18.79 -20.81 1.52
C ALA A 251 -19.37 -21.01 0.11
N ALA A 252 -18.55 -20.99 -0.95
CA ALA A 252 -18.97 -21.28 -2.31
C ALA A 252 -19.27 -22.76 -2.54
N ALA A 253 -18.60 -23.68 -1.83
CA ALA A 253 -18.97 -25.09 -1.81
C ALA A 253 -20.28 -25.33 -1.06
N ALA A 254 -20.52 -24.62 0.05
CA ALA A 254 -21.79 -24.69 0.79
C ALA A 254 -22.96 -24.09 -0.01
N LEU A 255 -22.74 -22.96 -0.70
CA LEU A 255 -23.73 -22.35 -1.60
C LEU A 255 -23.92 -23.18 -2.88
N GLY A 256 -22.84 -23.76 -3.42
CA GLY A 256 -22.87 -24.68 -4.54
C GLY A 256 -23.59 -26.00 -4.22
N PHE A 257 -23.50 -26.49 -2.99
CA PHE A 257 -24.25 -27.66 -2.51
C PHE A 257 -25.73 -27.35 -2.32
N ALA A 258 -26.08 -26.14 -1.86
CA ALA A 258 -27.46 -25.67 -1.74
C ALA A 258 -28.12 -25.39 -3.12
N ILE A 259 -27.35 -24.90 -4.10
CA ILE A 259 -27.82 -24.70 -5.48
C ILE A 259 -27.88 -26.03 -6.24
N ALA A 260 -26.98 -26.98 -5.98
CA ALA A 260 -27.00 -28.30 -6.63
C ALA A 260 -28.20 -29.15 -6.18
N THR A 261 -28.66 -29.03 -4.93
CA THR A 261 -29.84 -29.76 -4.45
C THR A 261 -31.16 -29.12 -4.91
N ALA A 262 -31.21 -27.80 -5.10
CA ALA A 262 -32.38 -27.10 -5.65
C ALA A 262 -32.42 -27.12 -7.20
N GLY A 263 -31.27 -27.11 -7.86
CA GLY A 263 -31.12 -27.03 -9.31
C GLY A 263 -31.12 -28.38 -10.04
N TRP A 264 -31.00 -29.51 -9.33
CA TRP A 264 -31.11 -30.84 -9.95
C TRP A 264 -32.52 -31.19 -10.43
N ALA A 265 -33.52 -30.37 -10.10
CA ALA A 265 -34.90 -30.56 -10.58
C ALA A 265 -35.16 -29.91 -11.95
N THR A 266 -34.28 -29.04 -12.47
CA THR A 266 -34.54 -28.36 -13.76
C THR A 266 -33.26 -27.93 -14.45
N SER A 267 -33.17 -28.23 -15.76
CA SER A 267 -32.19 -27.72 -16.74
C SER A 267 -31.03 -28.66 -17.08
N THR A 268 -31.35 -29.61 -17.95
CA THR A 268 -30.45 -30.26 -18.89
C THR A 268 -29.79 -29.27 -19.87
N ARG A 269 -28.51 -29.53 -20.20
CA ARG A 269 -27.74 -29.10 -21.40
C ARG A 269 -27.55 -27.58 -21.65
N VAL A 270 -26.33 -27.08 -21.37
CA VAL A 270 -25.36 -26.46 -22.31
C VAL A 270 -24.11 -26.09 -21.50
N GLY A 271 -22.96 -26.70 -21.76
CA GLY A 271 -21.67 -26.28 -21.21
C GLY A 271 -21.01 -25.23 -22.12
N PRO A 272 -20.40 -24.14 -21.61
CA PRO A 272 -19.70 -23.17 -22.44
C PRO A 272 -18.41 -23.76 -23.05
N ALA A 273 -18.12 -23.33 -24.28
CA ALA A 273 -17.01 -23.76 -25.11
C ALA A 273 -15.63 -23.56 -24.43
N SER A 274 -14.73 -24.52 -24.62
CA SER A 274 -13.34 -24.45 -24.20
C SER A 274 -12.60 -23.31 -24.91
N LEU A 275 -12.04 -22.36 -24.15
CA LEU A 275 -11.07 -21.39 -24.68
C LEU A 275 -9.81 -22.14 -25.18
N ASN A 276 -9.47 -22.00 -26.46
CA ASN A 276 -8.23 -22.51 -27.03
C ASN A 276 -7.07 -21.55 -26.66
N TRP A 277 -6.23 -21.96 -25.71
CA TRP A 277 -5.01 -21.22 -25.34
C TRP A 277 -3.86 -21.57 -26.30
N GLY A 278 -3.10 -20.55 -26.72
CA GLY A 278 -1.86 -20.70 -27.49
C GLY A 278 -0.64 -20.20 -26.71
N THR A 279 0.54 -20.79 -26.93
CA THR A 279 1.80 -20.32 -26.34
C THR A 279 2.41 -19.21 -27.19
N VAL A 280 2.64 -18.05 -26.60
CA VAL A 280 3.38 -16.95 -27.23
C VAL A 280 4.88 -17.28 -27.23
N PRO A 281 5.60 -17.12 -28.35
CA PRO A 281 7.05 -17.26 -28.37
C PRO A 281 7.71 -16.13 -27.58
N LEU A 282 8.65 -16.47 -26.70
CA LEU A 282 9.46 -15.50 -25.97
C LEU A 282 10.86 -15.36 -26.60
N ALA A 283 11.37 -14.14 -26.62
CA ALA A 283 12.76 -13.80 -26.92
C ALA A 283 13.55 -13.59 -25.61
N GLY A 284 14.82 -13.98 -25.61
CA GLY A 284 15.65 -14.01 -24.39
C GLY A 284 15.37 -15.25 -23.53
N GLY A 285 16.20 -15.44 -22.49
CA GLY A 285 16.13 -16.60 -21.59
C GLY A 285 16.47 -17.95 -22.24
N GLU A 286 16.65 -18.98 -21.41
CA GLU A 286 16.86 -20.35 -21.89
C GLU A 286 15.51 -21.09 -21.98
N MET A 287 15.13 -21.58 -23.16
CA MET A 287 13.92 -22.41 -23.29
C MET A 287 14.16 -23.81 -22.73
N VAL A 288 13.26 -24.25 -21.84
CA VAL A 288 13.28 -25.57 -21.22
C VAL A 288 11.96 -26.30 -21.48
N ARG A 289 12.03 -27.63 -21.54
CA ARG A 289 10.85 -28.49 -21.58
C ARG A 289 10.46 -28.90 -20.16
N VAL A 290 9.23 -28.60 -19.79
CA VAL A 290 8.64 -28.95 -18.50
C VAL A 290 7.48 -29.90 -18.74
N GLU A 291 7.42 -30.98 -17.99
CA GLU A 291 6.31 -31.92 -18.02
C GLU A 291 5.28 -31.50 -16.97
N ARG A 292 4.04 -31.25 -17.39
CA ARG A 292 2.95 -30.83 -16.49
C ARG A 292 1.70 -31.65 -16.82
N ASN A 293 1.11 -32.30 -15.81
CA ASN A 293 -0.04 -33.20 -16.00
C ASN A 293 0.18 -34.31 -17.06
N GLY A 294 1.43 -34.77 -17.24
CA GLY A 294 1.78 -35.78 -18.25
C GLY A 294 1.96 -35.25 -19.68
N GLU A 295 1.91 -33.93 -19.89
CA GLU A 295 2.16 -33.31 -21.18
C GLU A 295 3.44 -32.46 -21.17
N ALA A 296 4.20 -32.51 -22.25
CA ALA A 296 5.40 -31.69 -22.42
C ALA A 296 5.03 -30.27 -22.88
N GLN A 297 5.42 -29.26 -22.11
CA GLN A 297 5.20 -27.84 -22.40
C GLN A 297 6.54 -27.10 -22.55
N ARG A 298 6.53 -26.00 -23.31
CA ARG A 298 7.68 -25.10 -23.46
C ARG A 298 7.61 -23.99 -22.41
N TRP A 299 8.72 -23.79 -21.72
CA TRP A 299 8.90 -22.79 -20.67
C TRP A 299 10.22 -22.05 -20.88
N TRP A 300 10.40 -20.89 -20.27
CA TRP A 300 11.63 -20.11 -20.37
C TRP A 300 12.19 -19.83 -18.98
N VAL A 301 13.49 -20.02 -18.83
CA VAL A 301 14.23 -19.73 -17.60
C VAL A 301 14.59 -18.25 -17.58
N VAL A 302 14.21 -17.60 -16.49
CA VAL A 302 14.57 -16.21 -16.17
C VAL A 302 15.46 -16.22 -14.93
N THR A 303 16.62 -15.61 -15.03
CA THR A 303 17.59 -15.38 -13.94
C THR A 303 17.59 -13.90 -13.55
N PRO A 304 18.17 -13.50 -12.40
CA PRO A 304 18.23 -12.08 -12.03
C PRO A 304 18.96 -11.19 -13.06
N ASP A 305 19.88 -11.78 -13.83
CA ASP A 305 20.64 -11.09 -14.87
C ASP A 305 20.00 -11.21 -16.27
N SER A 306 18.78 -11.75 -16.38
CA SER A 306 18.09 -11.93 -17.65
C SER A 306 16.61 -11.52 -17.60
N ALA A 307 16.10 -11.13 -18.76
CA ALA A 307 14.69 -10.86 -18.99
C ALA A 307 14.23 -11.62 -20.24
N VAL A 308 12.94 -11.93 -20.29
CA VAL A 308 12.29 -12.48 -21.48
C VAL A 308 11.26 -11.48 -21.98
N THR A 309 11.14 -11.33 -23.30
CA THR A 309 10.13 -10.47 -23.92
C THR A 309 9.26 -11.24 -24.91
N ALA A 310 8.01 -10.81 -25.07
CA ALA A 310 7.05 -11.36 -26.02
C ALA A 310 6.39 -10.22 -26.79
N LEU A 311 6.32 -10.35 -28.11
CA LEU A 311 5.45 -9.50 -28.92
C LEU A 311 4.07 -10.14 -29.04
N VAL A 312 3.03 -9.42 -28.62
CA VAL A 312 1.66 -9.91 -28.61
C VAL A 312 0.74 -8.91 -29.31
N SER A 313 0.01 -9.39 -30.33
CA SER A 313 -1.04 -8.59 -30.96
C SER A 313 -2.33 -8.71 -30.16
N GLY A 314 -2.87 -7.59 -29.71
CA GLY A 314 -4.22 -7.53 -29.17
C GLY A 314 -5.29 -7.27 -30.25
N PRO A 315 -6.58 -7.34 -29.89
CA PRO A 315 -7.09 -7.46 -28.53
C PRO A 315 -7.05 -8.92 -28.06
N THR A 316 -6.37 -9.19 -26.96
CA THR A 316 -6.22 -10.56 -26.45
C THR A 316 -6.01 -10.57 -24.94
N VAL A 317 -6.17 -11.76 -24.35
CA VAL A 317 -5.88 -11.99 -22.94
C VAL A 317 -4.60 -12.81 -22.85
N VAL A 318 -3.59 -12.26 -22.20
CA VAL A 318 -2.32 -12.95 -21.96
C VAL A 318 -2.31 -13.50 -20.54
N GLU A 319 -1.95 -14.77 -20.43
CA GLU A 319 -1.72 -15.44 -19.16
C GLU A 319 -0.23 -15.72 -18.99
N VAL A 320 0.36 -15.14 -17.95
CA VAL A 320 1.74 -15.45 -17.54
C VAL A 320 1.68 -16.46 -16.39
N ARG A 321 2.36 -17.58 -16.57
CA ARG A 321 2.56 -18.60 -15.54
C ARG A 321 4.03 -18.65 -15.15
N LEU A 322 4.29 -18.76 -13.85
CA LEU A 322 5.64 -18.78 -13.29
C LEU A 322 5.82 -20.07 -12.49
N VAL A 323 6.96 -20.73 -12.71
CA VAL A 323 7.30 -21.99 -12.07
C VAL A 323 8.78 -21.96 -11.66
N PHE A 324 9.09 -22.40 -10.45
CA PHE A 324 10.44 -22.27 -9.88
C PHE A 324 11.04 -23.63 -9.49
N PRO A 325 12.37 -23.84 -9.69
CA PRO A 325 13.07 -25.05 -9.30
C PRO A 325 13.11 -25.22 -7.78
N GLY A 326 12.41 -26.24 -7.27
CA GLY A 326 12.38 -26.59 -5.87
C GLY A 326 13.64 -27.34 -5.45
N LEU A 327 14.65 -26.63 -4.97
CA LEU A 327 15.80 -27.23 -4.28
C LEU A 327 15.85 -26.70 -2.83
N ILE A 328 15.45 -27.57 -1.91
CA ILE A 328 15.93 -27.65 -0.51
C ILE A 328 15.23 -26.76 0.56
N ALA A 329 14.26 -25.89 0.24
CA ALA A 329 13.47 -25.18 1.26
C ALA A 329 11.96 -25.29 1.05
N ASP A 330 11.19 -25.36 2.15
CA ASP A 330 9.72 -25.41 2.15
C ASP A 330 9.04 -24.17 1.53
N SER A 331 9.81 -23.10 1.27
CA SER A 331 9.41 -21.97 0.44
C SER A 331 10.61 -21.11 0.02
N LEU A 332 10.60 -20.58 -1.20
CA LEU A 332 11.54 -19.57 -1.70
C LEU A 332 10.77 -18.33 -2.16
N ARG A 333 11.31 -17.13 -1.91
CA ARG A 333 10.71 -15.84 -2.28
C ARG A 333 11.45 -15.22 -3.45
N TYR A 334 10.68 -14.63 -4.36
CA TYR A 334 11.19 -13.98 -5.56
C TYR A 334 10.39 -12.72 -5.87
N VAL A 335 10.98 -11.74 -6.54
CA VAL A 335 10.28 -10.55 -7.06
C VAL A 335 10.37 -10.57 -8.58
N VAL A 336 9.22 -10.51 -9.26
CA VAL A 336 9.19 -10.43 -10.73
C VAL A 336 8.61 -9.09 -11.15
N ALA A 337 9.26 -8.45 -12.12
CA ALA A 337 8.76 -7.28 -12.83
C ALA A 337 8.07 -7.70 -14.12
N ILE A 338 6.90 -7.13 -14.37
CA ILE A 338 6.20 -7.23 -15.66
C ILE A 338 6.13 -5.86 -16.28
N THR A 339 6.67 -5.73 -17.49
CA THR A 339 6.61 -4.52 -18.30
C THR A 339 5.69 -4.72 -19.50
N LEU A 340 4.96 -3.67 -19.87
CA LEU A 340 4.21 -3.60 -21.12
C LEU A 340 4.66 -2.35 -21.85
N ASP A 341 5.17 -2.52 -23.07
CA ASP A 341 5.70 -1.44 -23.91
C ASP A 341 6.76 -0.60 -23.16
N GLY A 342 7.70 -1.31 -22.52
CA GLY A 342 8.77 -0.71 -21.70
C GLY A 342 8.31 -0.13 -20.35
N THR A 343 7.00 -0.07 -20.08
CA THR A 343 6.44 0.53 -18.86
C THR A 343 6.13 -0.56 -17.83
N PRO A 344 6.67 -0.48 -16.59
CA PRO A 344 6.30 -1.40 -15.52
C PRO A 344 4.79 -1.34 -15.26
N ARG A 345 4.11 -2.48 -15.34
CA ARG A 345 2.66 -2.59 -15.06
C ARG A 345 2.37 -3.10 -13.67
N ASP A 346 3.22 -3.96 -13.13
CA ASP A 346 3.10 -4.48 -11.76
C ASP A 346 4.44 -5.05 -11.30
N TRP A 347 4.74 -4.90 -10.02
CA TRP A 347 5.84 -5.60 -9.36
C TRP A 347 5.26 -6.38 -8.18
N ARG A 348 5.55 -7.68 -8.14
CA ARG A 348 4.95 -8.58 -7.18
C ARG A 348 6.01 -9.48 -6.56
N ALA A 349 5.97 -9.58 -5.23
CA ALA A 349 6.68 -10.61 -4.51
C ALA A 349 5.88 -11.93 -4.61
N PHE A 350 6.55 -13.01 -5.01
CA PHE A 350 5.98 -14.35 -5.15
C PHE A 350 6.67 -15.29 -4.17
N THR A 351 5.89 -16.20 -3.57
CA THR A 351 6.41 -17.29 -2.73
C THR A 351 6.04 -18.60 -3.41
N SER A 352 7.03 -19.37 -3.85
CA SER A 352 6.80 -20.65 -4.52
C SER A 352 6.49 -21.74 -3.48
N THR A 353 5.47 -22.56 -3.74
CA THR A 353 5.14 -23.77 -2.96
C THR A 353 5.24 -24.98 -3.87
N ARG A 354 5.77 -26.10 -3.36
CA ARG A 354 5.97 -27.33 -4.13
C ARG A 354 4.68 -27.79 -4.81
N ASP A 355 4.72 -27.99 -6.13
CA ASP A 355 3.67 -28.58 -6.94
C ASP A 355 4.04 -30.03 -7.30
N THR A 356 3.10 -30.95 -7.08
CA THR A 356 3.29 -32.38 -7.31
C THR A 356 3.00 -32.79 -8.77
N THR A 357 2.52 -31.86 -9.59
CA THR A 357 2.08 -32.13 -10.97
C THR A 357 3.02 -31.62 -12.06
N THR A 358 3.96 -30.74 -11.71
CA THR A 358 4.92 -30.14 -12.65
C THR A 358 6.35 -30.63 -12.38
N ARG A 359 7.04 -31.11 -13.42
CA ARG A 359 8.38 -31.68 -13.35
C ARG A 359 9.33 -31.07 -14.38
N LEU A 360 10.56 -30.80 -13.95
CA LEU A 360 11.68 -30.48 -14.83
C LEU A 360 12.85 -31.38 -14.45
N LYS A 361 13.39 -32.12 -15.43
CA LYS A 361 14.53 -33.04 -15.24
C LYS A 361 14.36 -33.98 -14.02
N GLY A 362 13.14 -34.46 -13.77
CA GLY A 362 12.82 -35.37 -12.65
C GLY A 362 12.59 -34.71 -11.29
N ALA A 363 12.80 -33.40 -11.15
CA ALA A 363 12.50 -32.64 -9.93
C ALA A 363 11.09 -32.03 -9.98
N PHE A 364 10.38 -32.05 -8.85
CA PHE A 364 9.11 -31.33 -8.69
C PHE A 364 9.38 -29.82 -8.62
N LEU A 365 8.65 -29.07 -9.43
CA LEU A 365 8.70 -27.62 -9.41
C LEU A 365 7.60 -27.08 -8.49
N GLY A 366 7.76 -25.86 -7.99
CA GLY A 366 6.66 -25.18 -7.31
C GLY A 366 5.79 -24.41 -8.30
N ASP A 367 4.47 -24.59 -8.24
CA ASP A 367 3.50 -23.85 -9.06
C ASP A 367 3.02 -22.62 -8.30
N ARG A 368 2.84 -21.50 -9.02
CA ARG A 368 2.03 -20.40 -8.51
C ARG A 368 1.31 -19.56 -9.57
N ASP A 369 0.27 -18.91 -9.05
CA ASP A 369 -0.83 -18.17 -9.67
C ASP A 369 -0.51 -17.40 -10.96
N ARG A 370 -1.47 -17.57 -11.87
CA ARG A 370 -1.74 -16.88 -13.13
C ARG A 370 -1.77 -15.36 -13.00
N ILE A 371 -1.01 -14.67 -13.84
CA ILE A 371 -1.15 -13.23 -14.06
C ILE A 371 -1.90 -13.04 -15.37
N VAL A 372 -3.04 -12.35 -15.33
CA VAL A 372 -3.88 -12.11 -16.51
C VAL A 372 -3.75 -10.66 -16.91
N LEU A 373 -3.36 -10.42 -18.16
CA LEU A 373 -3.28 -9.11 -18.77
C LEU A 373 -4.30 -9.06 -19.91
N THR A 374 -5.07 -7.97 -19.98
CA THR A 374 -5.91 -7.69 -21.14
C THR A 374 -5.18 -6.69 -22.01
N LEU A 375 -4.86 -7.08 -23.24
CA LEU A 375 -4.17 -6.23 -24.19
C LEU A 375 -5.19 -5.56 -25.12
N PRO A 376 -5.13 -4.23 -25.30
CA PRO A 376 -5.96 -3.51 -26.26
C PRO A 376 -5.50 -3.78 -27.70
N ASN A 377 -6.17 -3.16 -28.68
CA ASN A 377 -5.74 -3.26 -30.08
C ASN A 377 -4.33 -2.69 -30.26
N GLY A 378 -3.46 -3.45 -30.91
CA GLY A 378 -2.09 -3.04 -31.18
C GLY A 378 -1.09 -4.17 -31.01
N LEU A 379 0.16 -3.90 -31.40
CA LEU A 379 1.29 -4.78 -31.10
C LEU A 379 1.91 -4.29 -29.79
N HIS A 380 2.01 -5.18 -28.81
CA HIS A 380 2.55 -4.88 -27.50
C HIS A 380 3.80 -5.71 -27.21
N GLU A 381 4.79 -5.09 -26.57
CA GLU A 381 5.94 -5.78 -26.01
C GLU A 381 5.71 -6.08 -24.52
N LEU A 382 5.57 -7.35 -24.17
CA LEU A 382 5.48 -7.83 -22.81
C LEU A 382 6.87 -8.25 -22.33
N GLY A 383 7.40 -7.64 -21.27
CA GLY A 383 8.66 -8.06 -20.64
C GLY A 383 8.45 -8.69 -19.27
N ILE A 384 9.27 -9.70 -18.94
CA ILE A 384 9.27 -10.39 -17.65
C ILE A 384 10.72 -10.50 -17.17
N ALA A 385 11.00 -9.96 -15.97
CA ALA A 385 12.34 -9.99 -15.37
C ALA A 385 12.27 -10.42 -13.91
N LEU A 386 13.24 -11.23 -13.47
CA LEU A 386 13.42 -11.59 -12.07
C LEU A 386 14.28 -10.51 -11.40
N LEU A 387 13.79 -9.88 -10.34
CA LEU A 387 14.46 -8.76 -9.66
C LEU A 387 15.18 -9.17 -8.37
N ALA A 388 14.67 -10.16 -7.64
CA ALA A 388 15.22 -10.62 -6.36
C ALA A 388 14.76 -12.04 -6.05
#